data_AF-A0A1M5YDY4-F1
#
_entry.id   AF-A0A1M5YDY4-F1
#
_cell.length_a   1.000
_cell.length_b   1.000
_cell.length_c   1.000
_cell.angle_alpha   90.00
_cell.angle_beta   90.00
_cell.angle_gamma   90.00
#
_symmetry.space_group_name_H-M   'P 1'
#
loop_
_entity.id
_entity.type
_entity.pdbx_description
1 polymer ?
#
loop_
_entity_poly.entity_id
_entity_poly.type
_entity_poly.pdbx_seq_one_letter_code
_entity_poly.pdbx_strand_id
1 'polypeptide(L)'
;MKNIGFMALAGLVGGIVANFLSDPPGMHSWLVVVGTVAAIAGGALGIPAHQAPAGWKVLFVLVALAVFVGAIIGYRSVLAGEPGSVAANILLSWTAAIFGPIGFLIELAGLKVNDKGESG
;
A
#
# COMPACT_ATOMS: atom_id res chain seq x y z
N MET A 1 20.10 -11.15 6.98
CA MET A 1 19.05 -11.52 6.00
C MET A 1 17.68 -10.87 6.28
N LYS A 2 17.33 -10.53 7.53
CA LYS A 2 16.02 -9.93 7.91
C LYS A 2 15.74 -8.53 7.28
N ASN A 3 16.74 -7.65 7.26
CA ASN A 3 16.61 -6.30 6.66
C ASN A 3 16.50 -6.33 5.12
N ILE A 4 17.04 -7.38 4.50
CA ILE A 4 17.05 -7.55 3.04
C ILE A 4 15.64 -7.84 2.53
N GLY A 5 14.83 -8.62 3.26
CA GLY A 5 13.45 -8.92 2.87
C GLY A 5 12.54 -7.70 2.94
N PHE A 6 12.70 -6.85 3.96
CA PHE A 6 11.93 -5.61 4.10
C PHE A 6 12.36 -4.55 3.08
N MET A 7 13.68 -4.39 2.84
CA MET A 7 14.19 -3.52 1.78
C MET A 7 13.79 -4.02 0.38
N ALA A 8 13.73 -5.33 0.16
CA ALA A 8 13.25 -5.90 -1.10
C ALA A 8 11.75 -5.66 -1.29
N LEU A 9 10.93 -5.80 -0.23
CA LEU A 9 9.50 -5.54 -0.31
C LEU A 9 9.22 -4.04 -0.51
N ALA A 10 9.89 -3.17 0.24
CA ALA A 10 9.80 -1.73 0.10
C ALA A 10 10.34 -1.24 -1.26
N GLY A 11 11.40 -1.85 -1.77
CA GLY A 11 11.95 -1.59 -3.10
C GLY A 11 11.06 -2.10 -4.23
N LEU A 12 10.40 -3.24 -4.06
CA LEU A 12 9.43 -3.77 -5.01
C LEU A 12 8.17 -2.89 -5.04
N VAL A 13 7.67 -2.49 -3.87
CA VAL A 13 6.56 -1.54 -3.74
C VAL A 13 6.94 -0.17 -4.30
N GLY A 14 8.10 0.37 -3.95
CA GLY A 14 8.61 1.64 -4.45
C GLY A 14 8.84 1.61 -5.96
N GLY A 15 9.32 0.49 -6.51
CA GLY A 15 9.46 0.27 -7.94
C GLY A 15 8.11 0.18 -8.65
N ILE A 16 7.10 -0.46 -8.05
CA ILE A 16 5.74 -0.48 -8.60
C ILE A 16 5.12 0.92 -8.57
N VAL A 17 5.24 1.65 -7.47
CA VAL A 17 4.77 3.03 -7.36
C VAL A 17 5.46 3.90 -8.41
N ALA A 18 6.78 3.87 -8.50
CA ALA A 18 7.56 4.73 -9.40
C ALA A 18 7.31 4.45 -10.90
N ASN A 19 6.99 3.22 -11.27
CA ASN A 19 6.79 2.85 -12.68
C ASN A 19 5.32 2.81 -13.12
N PHE A 20 4.36 2.78 -12.18
CA PHE A 20 2.94 2.60 -12.51
C PHE A 20 2.04 3.75 -12.04
N LEU A 21 2.53 4.67 -11.20
CA LEU A 21 1.82 5.88 -10.81
C LEU A 21 2.43 7.09 -11.51
N SER A 22 1.85 7.47 -12.64
CA SER A 22 2.15 8.74 -13.30
C SER A 22 1.37 9.86 -12.63
N ASP A 23 2.03 10.93 -12.21
CA ASP A 23 1.34 12.05 -11.55
C ASP A 23 0.76 13.02 -12.59
N PRO A 24 -0.56 13.28 -12.58
CA PRO A 24 -1.13 14.35 -13.39
C PRO A 24 -0.55 15.72 -12.98
N PRO A 25 -0.45 16.68 -13.92
CA PRO A 25 0.00 18.02 -13.62
C PRO A 25 -0.79 18.65 -12.46
N GLY A 26 -0.08 19.18 -11.46
CA GLY A 26 -0.68 19.84 -10.30
C GLY A 26 -1.22 18.92 -9.20
N MET A 27 -1.16 17.59 -9.37
CA MET A 27 -1.69 16.63 -8.37
C MET A 27 -0.63 16.00 -7.47
N HIS A 28 0.66 16.07 -7.82
CA HIS A 28 1.74 15.40 -7.10
C HIS A 28 1.67 15.58 -5.57
N SER A 29 1.60 16.82 -5.08
CA SER A 29 1.55 17.08 -3.63
C SER A 29 0.34 16.44 -2.94
N TRP A 30 -0.82 16.40 -3.60
CA TRP A 30 -2.02 15.77 -3.07
C TRP A 30 -1.91 14.25 -3.06
N LEU A 31 -1.35 13.66 -4.11
CA LEU A 31 -1.07 12.23 -4.19
C LEU A 31 -0.11 11.80 -3.09
N VAL A 32 0.95 12.57 -2.83
CA VAL A 32 1.90 12.33 -1.73
C VAL A 32 1.21 12.40 -0.37
N VAL A 33 0.43 13.45 -0.11
CA VAL A 33 -0.26 13.62 1.18
C VAL A 33 -1.25 12.48 1.42
N VAL A 34 -2.14 12.22 0.46
CA VAL A 34 -3.15 11.17 0.58
C VAL A 34 -2.50 9.80 0.69
N GLY A 35 -1.49 9.52 -0.14
CA GLY A 35 -0.75 8.26 -0.10
C GLY A 35 -0.06 8.04 1.24
N THR A 36 0.57 9.08 1.80
CA THR A 36 1.24 9.01 3.10
C THR A 36 0.25 8.73 4.23
N VAL A 37 -0.85 9.50 4.29
CA VAL A 37 -1.90 9.30 5.31
C VAL A 37 -2.52 7.92 5.20
N ALA A 38 -2.80 7.45 3.98
CA ALA A 38 -3.33 6.12 3.75
C ALA A 38 -2.35 5.01 4.17
N ALA A 39 -1.04 5.16 3.87
CA ALA A 39 -0.03 4.21 4.31
C ALA A 39 0.06 4.15 5.85
N ILE A 40 0.01 5.29 6.54
CA ILE A 40 0.01 5.32 8.02
C ILE A 40 -1.25 4.63 8.56
N ALA A 41 -2.43 4.95 8.02
CA ALA A 41 -3.69 4.34 8.43
C ALA A 41 -3.69 2.82 8.17
N GLY A 42 -3.19 2.40 7.01
CA GLY A 42 -3.00 0.99 6.67
C GLY A 42 -2.08 0.28 7.64
N GLY A 43 -0.93 0.89 7.98
CA GLY A 43 0.00 0.38 8.99
C GLY A 43 -0.68 0.20 10.34
N ALA A 44 -1.43 1.20 10.81
CA ALA A 44 -2.18 1.09 12.06
C ALA A 44 -3.18 -0.09 12.07
N LEU A 45 -3.83 -0.40 10.94
CA LEU A 45 -4.70 -1.57 10.80
C LEU A 45 -3.92 -2.89 10.75
N GLY A 46 -2.65 -2.87 10.36
CA GLY A 46 -1.76 -4.04 10.35
C GLY A 46 -1.44 -4.56 11.76
N ILE A 47 -1.42 -3.68 12.77
CA ILE A 47 -1.14 -4.02 14.18
C ILE A 47 -2.14 -5.05 14.73
N PRO A 48 -3.47 -4.81 14.73
CA PRO A 48 -4.44 -5.81 15.21
C PRO A 48 -4.47 -7.04 14.30
N ALA A 49 -4.26 -6.89 13.00
CA ALA A 49 -4.22 -8.02 12.06
C ALA A 49 -3.05 -8.97 12.33
N HIS A 50 -1.97 -8.48 12.91
CA HIS A 50 -0.84 -9.30 13.33
C HIS A 50 -1.17 -10.21 14.53
N GLN A 51 -2.17 -9.89 15.33
CA GLN A 51 -2.60 -10.76 16.43
C GLN A 51 -3.50 -11.91 15.97
N ALA A 52 -3.92 -11.92 14.70
CA ALA A 52 -4.82 -12.92 14.15
C ALA A 52 -4.14 -14.30 13.93
N PRO A 53 -4.91 -15.40 13.86
CA PRO A 53 -4.37 -16.71 13.50
C PRO A 53 -3.70 -16.75 12.13
N ALA A 54 -2.79 -17.71 11.89
CA ALA A 54 -2.01 -17.80 10.66
C ALA A 54 -2.88 -17.85 9.38
N GLY A 55 -4.01 -18.57 9.40
CA GLY A 55 -4.94 -18.61 8.27
C GLY A 55 -5.53 -17.23 7.94
N TRP A 56 -5.87 -16.44 8.96
CA TRP A 56 -6.36 -15.06 8.79
C TRP A 56 -5.27 -14.13 8.27
N LYS A 57 -4.02 -14.26 8.73
CA LYS A 57 -2.89 -13.49 8.20
C LYS A 57 -2.71 -13.72 6.69
N VAL A 58 -2.81 -14.97 6.24
CA VAL A 58 -2.73 -15.31 4.81
C VAL A 58 -3.89 -14.66 4.04
N LEU A 59 -5.12 -14.76 4.56
CA LEU A 59 -6.28 -14.13 3.95
C LEU A 59 -6.11 -12.61 3.83
N PHE A 60 -5.65 -11.94 4.89
CA PHE A 60 -5.40 -10.50 4.87
C PHE A 60 -4.37 -10.09 3.82
N VAL A 61 -3.29 -10.87 3.67
CA VAL A 61 -2.29 -10.63 2.62
C VAL A 61 -2.92 -10.76 1.23
N LEU A 62 -3.71 -11.81 0.98
CA LEU A 62 -4.38 -12.01 -0.29
C LEU A 62 -5.36 -10.88 -0.62
N VAL A 63 -6.15 -10.44 0.36
CA VAL A 63 -7.10 -9.33 0.20
C VAL A 63 -6.35 -8.03 -0.07
N ALA A 64 -5.31 -7.72 0.72
CA ALA A 64 -4.50 -6.51 0.53
C ALA A 64 -3.85 -6.48 -0.88
N LEU A 65 -3.33 -7.60 -1.36
CA LEU A 65 -2.79 -7.71 -2.72
C LEU A 65 -3.87 -7.52 -3.79
N ALA A 66 -5.04 -8.13 -3.63
CA ALA A 66 -6.16 -7.98 -4.56
C ALA A 66 -6.62 -6.51 -4.66
N VAL A 67 -6.76 -5.83 -3.52
CA VAL A 67 -7.10 -4.41 -3.45
C VAL A 67 -6.02 -3.57 -4.12
N PHE A 68 -4.73 -3.82 -3.82
CA PHE A 68 -3.61 -3.11 -4.41
C PHE A 68 -3.57 -3.22 -5.93
N VAL A 69 -3.67 -4.43 -6.47
CA VAL A 69 -3.67 -4.67 -7.93
C VAL A 69 -4.89 -4.03 -8.59
N GLY A 70 -6.08 -4.21 -7.99
CA GLY A 70 -7.31 -3.60 -8.49
C GLY A 70 -7.24 -2.07 -8.52
N ALA A 71 -6.66 -1.47 -7.47
CA ALA A 71 -6.51 -0.03 -7.38
C ALA A 71 -5.51 0.53 -8.41
N ILE A 72 -4.42 -0.20 -8.71
CA ILE A 72 -3.50 0.19 -9.81
C ILE A 72 -4.23 0.17 -11.15
N ILE A 73 -5.02 -0.86 -11.44
CA ILE A 73 -5.79 -0.95 -12.69
C ILE A 73 -6.79 0.22 -12.78
N GLY A 74 -7.51 0.50 -11.69
CA GLY A 74 -8.46 1.61 -11.58
C GLY A 74 -7.78 2.97 -11.79
N TYR A 75 -6.66 3.22 -11.11
CA TYR A 75 -5.88 4.45 -11.24
C TYR A 75 -5.45 4.70 -12.70
N ARG A 76 -4.88 3.68 -13.35
CA ARG A 76 -4.44 3.78 -14.75
C ARG A 76 -5.59 4.01 -15.73
N SER A 77 -6.76 3.42 -15.46
CA SER A 77 -7.95 3.62 -16.29
C SER A 77 -8.45 5.05 -16.22
N VAL A 78 -8.35 5.70 -15.04
CA VAL A 78 -8.72 7.10 -14.85
C VAL A 78 -7.69 8.04 -15.49
N LEU A 79 -6.40 7.75 -15.38
CA LEU A 79 -5.34 8.52 -16.06
C LEU A 79 -5.46 8.49 -17.59
N ALA A 80 -5.90 7.36 -18.15
CA ALA A 80 -6.14 7.23 -19.59
C ALA A 80 -7.46 7.89 -20.04
N GLY A 81 -8.29 8.35 -19.10
CA GLY A 81 -9.62 8.90 -19.31
C GLY A 81 -9.73 10.41 -19.08
N GLU A 82 -10.96 10.88 -18.84
CA GLU A 82 -11.38 12.28 -18.93
C GLU A 82 -10.62 13.26 -18.01
N PRO A 83 -10.24 14.45 -18.50
CA PRO A 83 -9.75 15.54 -17.67
C PRO A 83 -10.88 16.22 -16.90
N GLY A 84 -10.73 16.37 -15.59
CA GLY A 84 -11.70 17.10 -14.76
C GLY A 84 -11.49 16.93 -13.26
N SER A 85 -12.19 17.74 -12.46
CA SER A 85 -12.13 17.69 -10.99
C SER A 85 -12.64 16.37 -10.41
N VAL A 86 -13.59 15.71 -11.09
CA VAL A 86 -14.11 14.39 -10.70
C VAL A 86 -13.03 13.32 -10.85
N ALA A 87 -12.30 13.32 -11.97
CA ALA A 87 -11.19 12.40 -12.19
C ALA A 87 -10.08 12.59 -11.13
N ALA A 88 -9.78 13.83 -10.76
CA ALA A 88 -8.81 14.12 -9.69
C ALA A 88 -9.21 13.50 -8.34
N ASN A 89 -10.46 13.65 -7.91
CA ASN A 89 -10.94 13.05 -6.66
C ASN A 89 -10.92 11.51 -6.70
N ILE A 90 -11.24 10.93 -7.84
CA ILE A 90 -11.19 9.47 -8.05
C ILE A 90 -9.73 9.00 -8.00
N LEU A 91 -8.78 9.72 -8.60
CA LEU A 91 -7.36 9.40 -8.51
C LEU A 91 -6.87 9.42 -7.06
N LEU A 92 -7.27 10.40 -6.25
CA LEU A 92 -6.93 10.44 -4.83
C LEU A 92 -7.49 9.23 -4.06
N SER A 93 -8.71 8.80 -4.39
CA SER A 93 -9.33 7.61 -3.80
C SER A 93 -8.54 6.34 -4.16
N TRP A 94 -8.14 6.22 -5.43
CA TRP A 94 -7.28 5.12 -5.88
C TRP A 94 -5.90 5.17 -5.25
N THR A 95 -5.30 6.35 -5.09
CA THR A 95 -4.04 6.52 -4.36
C THR A 95 -4.15 5.99 -2.94
N ALA A 96 -5.21 6.35 -2.20
CA ALA A 96 -5.43 5.80 -0.87
C ALA A 96 -5.58 4.27 -0.88
N ALA A 97 -6.30 3.73 -1.86
CA ALA A 97 -6.48 2.28 -2.03
C ALA A 97 -5.20 1.54 -2.48
N ILE A 98 -4.20 2.23 -3.03
CA ILE A 98 -2.88 1.67 -3.35
C ILE A 98 -1.98 1.70 -2.09
N PHE A 99 -1.89 2.85 -1.44
CA PHE A 99 -0.96 3.03 -0.31
C PHE A 99 -1.44 2.45 1.01
N GLY A 100 -2.76 2.33 1.23
CA GLY A 100 -3.32 1.66 2.41
C GLY A 100 -2.86 0.21 2.56
N PRO A 101 -3.06 -0.65 1.54
CA PRO A 101 -2.55 -2.01 1.54
C PRO A 101 -1.04 -2.11 1.69
N ILE A 102 -0.27 -1.17 1.11
CA ILE A 102 1.19 -1.12 1.30
C ILE A 102 1.52 -0.96 2.78
N GLY A 103 0.98 0.06 3.44
CA GLY A 103 1.23 0.32 4.86
C GLY A 103 0.82 -0.87 5.73
N PHE A 104 -0.34 -1.46 5.44
CA PHE A 104 -0.83 -2.66 6.11
C PHE A 104 0.13 -3.85 5.98
N LEU A 105 0.60 -4.13 4.77
CA LEU A 105 1.51 -5.24 4.50
C LEU A 105 2.88 -5.02 5.12
N ILE A 106 3.37 -3.78 5.10
CA ILE A 106 4.63 -3.38 5.74
C ILE A 106 4.56 -3.67 7.24
N GLU A 107 3.49 -3.24 7.93
CA GLU A 107 3.33 -3.49 9.36
C GLU A 107 3.16 -4.99 9.66
N LEU A 108 2.29 -5.68 8.91
CA LEU A 108 2.03 -7.10 9.11
C LEU A 108 3.28 -7.96 8.89
N ALA A 109 4.15 -7.57 7.95
CA ALA A 109 5.44 -8.20 7.70
C ALA A 109 6.49 -7.81 8.75
N GLY A 110 6.53 -6.54 9.17
CA GLY A 110 7.46 -5.99 10.14
C GLY A 110 7.29 -6.58 11.54
N LEU A 111 6.06 -6.67 12.04
CA LEU A 111 5.78 -7.27 13.35
C LEU A 111 6.16 -8.76 13.42
N LYS A 112 6.00 -9.49 12.31
CA LYS A 112 6.42 -10.90 12.20
C LYS A 112 7.93 -11.11 12.35
N VAL A 113 8.75 -10.05 12.20
CA VAL A 113 10.19 -10.08 12.42
C VAL A 113 10.55 -9.97 13.91
N ASN A 114 9.73 -9.28 14.71
CA ASN A 114 9.97 -9.05 16.14
C ASN A 114 9.58 -10.26 17.02
N ASP A 115 8.58 -11.05 16.66
CA ASP A 115 8.15 -12.25 17.42
C ASP A 115 9.24 -13.33 17.55
N LYS A 116 10.29 -13.30 16.71
CA LYS A 116 11.42 -14.24 16.76
C LYS A 116 12.66 -13.67 17.45
N GLY A 117 12.51 -12.56 18.18
CA GLY A 117 13.59 -11.84 18.86
C GLY A 117 13.72 -12.11 20.36
N GLU A 118 12.74 -12.75 21.00
CA GLU A 118 12.72 -12.98 22.46
C GLU A 118 12.95 -14.46 22.84
N SER A 119 13.95 -15.08 22.23
CA SER A 119 14.53 -16.33 22.75
C SER A 119 16.04 -16.30 22.52
N GLY A 120 16.75 -15.66 23.45
CA GLY A 120 18.20 -15.56 23.47
C GLY A 120 18.66 -14.61 24.57
#